data_AF-A0A367LTQ8-F1
#
_entry.id   AF-A0A367LTQ8-F1
#
_cell.length_a   1.000
_cell.length_b   1.000
_cell.length_c   1.000
_cell.angle_alpha   90.00
_cell.angle_beta   90.00
_cell.angle_gamma   90.00
#
_symmetry.space_group_name_H-M   'P 1'
#
loop_
_entity.id
_entity.type
_entity.pdbx_description
1 polymer ?
#
loop_
_entity_poly.entity_id
_entity_poly.type
_entity_poly.pdbx_seq_one_letter_code
_entity_poly.pdbx_strand_id
1 'polypeptide(L)'
;RLGYLRHLPHSGKYQLEVGVMSFGYAMLSNLSIRALARPLMEEMAGYAKAAVAMAARDRLSMVYLDGVHGEANLTMRRQVGSHLSL
;
A
#
# COMPACT_ATOMS: atom_id res chain seq x y z
N ARG A 1 16.90 10.60 -21.18
CA ARG A 1 16.60 9.43 -20.31
C ARG A 1 15.69 9.94 -19.20
N LEU A 2 14.53 9.33 -18.94
CA LEU A 2 13.47 9.91 -18.08
C LEU A 2 13.61 9.62 -16.56
N GLY A 3 14.67 8.94 -16.13
CA GLY A 3 14.90 8.66 -14.70
C GLY A 3 13.99 7.60 -14.07
N TYR A 4 13.16 6.90 -14.84
CA TYR A 4 12.27 5.85 -14.30
C TYR A 4 12.96 4.48 -14.15
N LEU A 5 14.00 4.24 -14.94
CA LEU A 5 14.69 2.95 -15.00
C LEU A 5 16.19 3.15 -15.00
N ARG A 6 16.88 2.33 -14.21
CA ARG A 6 18.33 2.17 -14.23
C ARG A 6 18.69 0.89 -14.96
N HIS A 7 19.62 0.98 -15.90
CA HIS A 7 20.21 -0.19 -16.55
C HIS A 7 21.28 -0.82 -15.65
N LEU A 8 21.23 -2.15 -15.52
CA LEU A 8 22.19 -2.96 -14.78
C LEU A 8 23.28 -3.44 -15.75
N PRO A 9 24.50 -2.85 -15.70
CA PRO A 9 25.53 -3.11 -16.72
C PRO A 9 26.02 -4.56 -16.75
N HIS A 10 25.87 -5.30 -15.64
CA HIS A 10 26.36 -6.69 -15.51
C HIS A 10 25.36 -7.74 -16.03
N SER A 11 24.08 -7.40 -16.20
CA SER A 11 23.04 -8.35 -16.56
C SER A 11 22.21 -7.94 -17.78
N GLY A 12 22.40 -6.72 -18.30
CA GLY A 12 21.57 -6.15 -19.36
C GLY A 12 20.12 -5.85 -18.94
N LYS A 13 19.79 -6.08 -17.67
CA LYS A 13 18.43 -5.90 -17.12
C LYS A 13 18.19 -4.46 -16.69
N TYR A 14 16.93 -4.12 -16.48
CA TYR A 14 16.51 -2.82 -15.96
C TYR A 14 15.88 -2.99 -14.59
N GLN A 15 16.07 -2.00 -13.73
CA GLN A 15 15.43 -1.89 -12.42
C GLN A 15 14.75 -0.53 -12.29
N LEU A 16 13.66 -0.47 -11.53
CA LEU A 16 13.00 0.79 -11.18
C LEU A 16 13.98 1.73 -10.46
N GLU A 17 13.89 3.02 -10.75
CA GLU A 17 14.69 4.09 -10.17
C GLU A 17 13.76 5.09 -9.46
N VAL A 18 14.32 5.99 -8.63
CA VAL A 18 13.56 6.95 -7.81
C VAL A 18 12.56 7.79 -8.60
N GLY A 19 12.78 8.02 -9.91
CA GLY A 19 11.84 8.73 -10.76
C GLY A 19 10.42 8.14 -10.75
N VAL A 20 10.27 6.82 -10.51
CA VAL A 20 8.96 6.14 -10.44
C VAL A 20 8.20 6.49 -9.16
N MET A 21 8.90 6.87 -8.08
CA MET A 21 8.24 7.26 -6.83
C MET A 21 7.37 8.50 -6.99
N SER A 22 7.67 9.40 -7.93
CA SER A 22 6.86 10.59 -8.19
C SER A 22 5.40 10.23 -8.53
N PHE A 23 5.19 9.17 -9.33
CA PHE A 23 3.87 8.67 -9.68
C PHE A 23 3.16 8.04 -8.48
N GLY A 24 3.87 7.20 -7.73
CA GLY A 24 3.32 6.55 -6.53
C GLY A 24 2.92 7.57 -5.46
N TYR A 25 3.75 8.60 -5.27
CA TYR A 25 3.49 9.68 -4.32
C TYR A 25 2.28 10.52 -4.72
N ALA A 26 2.14 10.89 -6.00
CA ALA A 26 0.98 11.64 -6.49
C ALA A 26 -0.33 10.85 -6.29
N MET A 27 -0.32 9.54 -6.50
CA MET A 27 -1.48 8.69 -6.26
C MET A 27 -1.81 8.55 -4.77
N LEU A 28 -0.79 8.30 -3.92
CA LEU A 28 -0.98 8.12 -2.48
C LEU A 28 -1.36 9.41 -1.75
N SER A 29 -0.81 10.56 -2.16
CA SER A 29 -1.13 11.87 -1.56
C SER A 29 -2.56 12.32 -1.84
N ASN A 30 -3.15 11.89 -2.95
CA ASN A 30 -4.56 12.15 -3.29
C ASN A 30 -5.56 11.24 -2.54
N LEU A 31 -5.09 10.24 -1.78
CA LEU A 31 -5.95 9.41 -0.93
C LEU A 31 -6.25 10.10 0.40
N SER A 32 -6.82 11.30 0.35
CA SER A 32 -7.32 12.03 1.55
C SER A 32 -8.30 11.20 2.37
N ILE A 33 -8.96 10.22 1.74
CA ILE A 33 -9.82 9.22 2.39
C ILE A 33 -9.10 8.43 3.48
N ARG A 34 -7.78 8.25 3.41
CA ARG A 34 -7.02 7.55 4.47
C ARG A 34 -7.11 8.29 5.79
N ALA A 35 -6.96 9.61 5.78
CA ALA A 35 -7.03 10.43 6.98
C ALA A 35 -8.43 10.40 7.60
N LEU A 36 -9.47 10.41 6.76
CA LEU A 36 -10.87 10.35 7.20
C LEU A 36 -11.28 8.97 7.72
N ALA A 37 -10.81 7.90 7.06
CA ALA A 37 -11.17 6.54 7.42
C ALA A 37 -10.38 6.00 8.62
N ARG A 38 -9.18 6.55 8.89
CA ARG A 38 -8.32 6.08 9.97
C ARG A 38 -9.02 5.95 11.33
N PRO A 39 -9.71 6.98 11.87
CA PRO A 39 -10.40 6.86 13.16
C PRO A 39 -11.52 5.81 13.14
N LEU A 40 -12.26 5.69 12.03
CA LEU A 40 -13.33 4.71 11.87
C LEU A 40 -12.79 3.26 11.83
N MET A 41 -11.65 3.07 11.16
CA MET A 41 -10.95 1.78 11.13
C MET A 41 -10.41 1.40 12.51
N GLU A 42 -9.96 2.37 13.32
CA GLU A 42 -9.52 2.17 14.71
C GLU A 42 -10.67 1.76 15.62
N GLU A 43 -11.82 2.42 15.52
CA GLU A 43 -13.03 2.04 16.25
C GLU A 43 -13.47 0.61 15.89
N MET A 44 -13.53 0.29 14.59
CA MET A 44 -13.90 -1.03 14.12
C MET A 44 -12.90 -2.12 14.54
N ALA A 45 -11.60 -1.83 14.47
CA ALA A 45 -10.55 -2.76 14.88
C ALA A 45 -10.60 -3.04 16.39
N GLY A 46 -10.88 -2.02 17.20
CA GLY A 46 -11.09 -2.15 18.64
C GLY A 46 -12.32 -3.00 18.96
N TYR A 47 -13.45 -2.71 18.32
CA TYR A 47 -14.70 -3.47 18.49
C TYR A 47 -14.55 -4.95 18.08
N ALA A 48 -14.03 -5.20 16.87
CA ALA A 48 -13.90 -6.54 16.32
C ALA A 48 -12.73 -7.33 16.92
N LYS A 49 -11.84 -6.67 17.68
CA LYS A 49 -10.55 -7.21 18.15
C LYS A 49 -9.76 -7.86 17.01
N ALA A 50 -9.81 -7.27 15.83
CA ALA A 50 -9.26 -7.83 14.60
C ALA A 50 -8.51 -6.77 13.79
N ALA A 51 -7.74 -7.20 12.79
CA ALA A 51 -7.11 -6.29 11.85
C ALA A 51 -8.15 -5.80 10.83
N VAL A 52 -8.18 -4.48 10.63
CA VAL A 52 -9.03 -3.81 9.63
C VAL A 52 -8.11 -3.20 8.56
N ALA A 53 -8.39 -3.50 7.31
CA ALA A 53 -7.58 -3.09 6.17
C ALA A 53 -8.39 -2.25 5.19
N MET A 54 -7.73 -1.26 4.59
CA MET A 54 -8.23 -0.54 3.43
C MET A 54 -7.44 -0.98 2.21
N ALA A 55 -8.14 -1.31 1.14
CA ALA A 55 -7.55 -1.66 -0.15
C ALA A 55 -8.35 -1.07 -1.31
N ALA A 56 -7.68 -0.79 -2.42
CA ALA A 56 -8.33 -0.38 -3.67
C ALA A 56 -8.13 -1.43 -4.75
N ARG A 57 -9.11 -1.56 -5.64
CA ARG A 57 -9.04 -2.52 -6.74
C ARG A 57 -8.05 -2.03 -7.80
N ASP A 58 -7.05 -2.85 -8.11
CA ASP A 58 -6.22 -2.74 -9.30
C ASP A 58 -6.39 -4.00 -10.17
N ARG A 59 -7.14 -3.85 -11.26
CA ARG A 59 -7.50 -4.94 -12.18
C ARG A 59 -8.15 -6.14 -11.47
N LEU A 60 -7.42 -7.27 -11.39
CA LEU A 60 -7.84 -8.53 -10.76
C LEU A 60 -7.23 -8.72 -9.36
N SER A 61 -6.66 -7.66 -8.80
CA SER A 61 -6.04 -7.66 -7.47
C SER A 61 -6.54 -6.48 -6.65
N MET A 62 -6.30 -6.54 -5.35
CA MET A 62 -6.49 -5.40 -4.44
C MET A 62 -5.12 -4.90 -4.00
N VAL A 63 -4.91 -3.59 -4.04
CA VAL A 63 -3.70 -2.95 -3.51
C VAL A 63 -3.96 -2.51 -2.08
N TYR A 64 -3.16 -2.98 -1.15
CA TYR A 64 -3.24 -2.61 0.27
C TYR A 64 -2.85 -1.14 0.47
N LEU A 65 -3.77 -0.32 0.96
CA LEU A 65 -3.58 1.13 1.12
C LEU A 65 -3.30 1.52 2.56
N ASP A 66 -3.98 0.89 3.52
CA ASP A 66 -3.84 1.18 4.96
C ASP A 66 -4.28 0.00 5.82
N GLY A 67 -3.87 0.00 7.09
CA GLY A 67 -4.10 -1.06 8.05
C GLY A 67 -4.12 -0.59 9.49
N VAL A 68 -5.11 -1.07 10.24
CA VAL A 68 -5.24 -0.89 11.69
C VAL A 68 -5.34 -2.27 12.35
N HIS A 69 -4.75 -2.40 13.54
CA HIS A 69 -4.73 -3.66 14.29
C HIS A 69 -5.46 -3.46 15.62
N GLY A 70 -6.40 -4.34 15.92
CA GLY A 70 -6.98 -4.47 17.26
C GLY A 70 -6.03 -5.18 18.24
N GLU A 71 -6.44 -5.30 19.49
CA GLU A 71 -5.62 -5.84 20.59
C GLU A 71 -5.21 -7.32 20.42
N ALA A 72 -5.91 -8.10 19.59
CA ALA A 72 -5.52 -9.48 19.25
C ALA A 72 -4.40 -9.51 18.20
N ASN A 73 -3.22 -9.05 18.59
CA ASN A 73 -2.12 -8.70 17.70
C ASN A 73 -1.26 -9.92 17.31
N LEU A 74 -1.82 -10.87 16.56
CA LEU A 74 -1.09 -12.02 15.99
C LEU A 74 -1.07 -12.04 14.45
N THR A 75 -1.63 -11.04 13.79
CA THR A 75 -1.69 -11.00 12.32
C THR A 75 -0.55 -10.18 11.74
N MET A 76 0.25 -10.79 10.85
CA MET A 76 1.36 -10.13 10.15
C MET A 76 0.88 -8.86 9.43
N ARG A 77 1.51 -7.72 9.75
CA ARG A 77 1.27 -6.44 9.07
C ARG A 77 1.64 -6.54 7.60
N ARG A 78 0.65 -6.38 6.71
CA ARG A 78 0.89 -6.26 5.27
C ARG A 78 1.47 -4.88 4.97
N GLN A 79 2.45 -4.83 4.07
CA GLN A 79 3.05 -3.58 3.64
C GLN A 79 2.09 -2.84 2.71
N VAL A 80 1.98 -1.52 2.87
CA VAL A 80 1.27 -0.65 1.93
C VAL A 80 1.88 -0.80 0.54
N GLY A 81 1.03 -0.91 -0.47
CA GLY A 81 1.42 -1.20 -1.85
C GLY A 81 1.53 -2.70 -2.18
N SER A 82 1.34 -3.60 -1.22
CA SER A 82 1.26 -5.04 -1.51
C SER A 82 -0.06 -5.40 -2.22
N HIS A 83 0.01 -6.37 -3.14
CA HIS A 83 -1.17 -6.89 -3.83
C HIS A 83 -1.77 -8.08 -3.08
N LEU A 84 -3.11 -8.11 -3.03
CA LEU A 84 -3.92 -9.23 -2.58
C LEU A 84 -4.63 -9.81 -3.80
N SER A 85 -4.57 -11.13 -3.97
CA SER A 85 -5.38 -11.81 -4.99
C SER A 85 -6.84 -11.84 -4.58
N LEU A 86 -7.73 -11.64 -5.55
CA LEU A 86 -9.18 -11.81 -5.40
C LEU A 86 -9.56 -13.29 -5.54
#